data_AF-A0A661AHP6-F1
#
_entry.id   AF-A0A661AHP6-F1
#
_cell.length_a   1.000
_cell.length_b   1.000
_cell.length_c   1.000
_cell.angle_alpha   90.00
_cell.angle_beta   90.00
_cell.angle_gamma   90.00
#
_symmetry.space_group_name_H-M   'P 1'
#
loop_
_entity.id
_entity.type
_entity.pdbx_description
1 polymer ?
#
loop_
_entity_poly.entity_id
_entity_poly.type
_entity_poly.pdbx_seq_one_letter_code
_entity_poly.pdbx_strand_id
1 'polypeptide(L)' 'MRAKEKRILKRLVEKIKKIVPETEIILFGSKARGDDTLFSDVDILILVDKKRKKRKFWRSVFSLNLNMIFL' A
#
# COMPACT_ATOMS: atom_id res chain seq x y z
N MET A 1 12.50 1.08 -8.60
CA MET A 1 11.03 1.34 -8.73
C MET A 1 10.61 2.04 -10.04
N ARG A 2 9.75 1.39 -10.81
CA ARG A 2 9.32 1.75 -12.19
C ARG A 2 8.12 2.69 -12.22
N ALA A 3 7.90 3.35 -13.37
CA ALA A 3 6.82 4.32 -13.54
C ALA A 3 5.41 3.74 -13.30
N LYS A 4 5.15 2.52 -13.78
CA LYS A 4 3.87 1.83 -13.55
C LYS A 4 3.64 1.53 -12.07
N GLU A 5 4.66 1.03 -11.37
CA GLU A 5 4.64 0.76 -9.92
C GLU A 5 4.35 2.04 -9.14
N LYS A 6 5.08 3.14 -9.44
CA LYS A 6 4.85 4.47 -8.82
C LYS A 6 3.40 4.95 -8.98
N ARG A 7 2.81 4.76 -10.17
CA ARG A 7 1.42 5.17 -10.45
C ARG A 7 0.41 4.34 -9.65
N ILE A 8 0.63 3.03 -9.53
CA ILE A 8 -0.22 2.13 -8.74
C ILE A 8 -0.12 2.51 -7.25
N LEU A 9 1.09 2.68 -6.74
CA LEU A 9 1.34 3.09 -5.36
C LEU A 9 0.70 4.43 -5.02
N LYS A 10 0.81 5.43 -5.90
CA LYS A 10 0.15 6.73 -5.70
C LYS A 10 -1.36 6.57 -5.53
N ARG A 11 -2.02 5.79 -6.41
CA ARG A 11 -3.47 5.52 -6.32
C ARG A 11 -3.83 4.75 -5.05
N LEU A 12 -3.00 3.81 -4.62
CA LEU A 12 -3.20 3.07 -3.38
C LEU A 12 -3.14 4.01 -2.17
N VAL A 13 -2.11 4.84 -2.09
CA VAL A 13 -1.93 5.84 -1.02
C VAL A 13 -3.13 6.79 -0.98
N GLU A 14 -3.55 7.34 -2.12
CA GLU A 14 -4.72 8.23 -2.21
C GLU A 14 -6.00 7.56 -1.69
N LYS A 15 -6.24 6.29 -2.06
CA LYS A 15 -7.42 5.54 -1.59
C LYS A 15 -7.36 5.28 -0.09
N ILE A 16 -6.23 4.83 0.43
CA ILE A 16 -6.05 4.57 1.87
C ILE A 16 -6.24 5.86 2.66
N LYS A 17 -5.59 6.96 2.24
CA LYS A 17 -5.70 8.26 2.89
C LYS A 17 -7.10 8.84 2.84
N LYS A 18 -7.89 8.55 1.80
CA LYS A 18 -9.32 8.94 1.76
C LYS A 18 -10.16 8.21 2.80
N ILE A 19 -9.83 6.95 3.11
CA ILE A 19 -10.57 6.12 4.08
C ILE A 19 -10.08 6.43 5.50
N VAL A 20 -8.76 6.50 5.68
CA VAL A 20 -8.07 6.71 6.95
C VAL A 20 -6.94 7.73 6.78
N PRO A 21 -7.23 9.04 6.85
CA PRO A 21 -6.26 10.10 6.57
C PRO A 21 -5.00 10.06 7.45
N GLU A 22 -5.15 9.61 8.69
CA GLU A 22 -4.08 9.54 9.69
C GLU A 22 -3.16 8.33 9.52
N THR A 23 -3.37 7.45 8.52
CA THR A 23 -2.45 6.32 8.30
C THR A 23 -1.05 6.80 8.01
N GLU A 24 -0.05 6.14 8.58
CA GLU A 24 1.30 6.20 8.04
C GLU A 24 1.47 5.06 7.02
N ILE A 25 2.10 5.34 5.88
CA ILE A 25 2.32 4.36 4.83
C ILE A 25 3.80 4.36 4.49
N ILE A 26 4.45 3.23 4.69
CA ILE A 26 5.90 3.08 4.56
C ILE A 26 6.19 2.04 3.48
N LEU A 27 7.04 2.40 2.51
CA LEU A 27 7.55 1.45 1.52
C LEU A 27 8.73 0.68 2.14
N PHE A 28 8.70 -0.64 2.02
CA PHE A 28 9.74 -1.53 2.52
C PHE A 28 10.31 -2.40 1.39
N GLY A 29 11.23 -3.29 1.75
CA GLY A 29 11.76 -4.29 0.83
C GLY A 29 12.75 -3.71 -0.19
N SER A 30 13.00 -4.50 -1.24
CA SER A 30 14.04 -4.16 -2.22
C SER A 30 13.73 -2.89 -3.00
N LYS A 31 12.44 -2.61 -3.24
CA LYS A 31 11.98 -1.36 -3.90
C LYS A 31 12.32 -0.11 -3.10
N ALA A 32 12.34 -0.21 -1.76
CA ALA A 32 12.74 0.90 -0.89
C ALA A 32 14.27 1.08 -0.87
N ARG A 33 15.03 -0.02 -0.84
CA ARG A 33 16.50 0.02 -0.80
C ARG A 33 17.14 0.34 -2.15
N GLY A 34 16.44 0.09 -3.25
CA GLY A 34 16.94 0.32 -4.61
C GLY A 34 17.71 -0.87 -5.19
N ASP A 35 17.70 -2.03 -4.52
CA ASP A 35 18.27 -3.30 -4.99
C ASP A 35 17.20 -4.19 -5.66
N ASP A 36 16.14 -3.58 -6.21
CA ASP A 36 15.01 -4.28 -6.82
C ASP A 36 15.30 -4.83 -8.23
N THR A 37 14.84 -6.05 -8.51
CA THR A 37 14.92 -6.69 -9.83
C THR A 37 13.64 -6.48 -10.64
N LEU A 38 13.60 -6.98 -11.89
CA LEU A 38 12.42 -6.94 -12.74
C LEU A 38 11.18 -7.54 -12.06
N PHE A 39 11.40 -8.63 -11.34
CA PHE A 39 10.35 -9.45 -10.72
C PHE A 39 10.20 -9.21 -9.22
N SER A 40 10.91 -8.24 -8.65
CA SER A 40 10.73 -7.91 -7.23
C SER A 40 9.33 -7.38 -6.95
N ASP A 41 8.72 -7.93 -5.90
CA ASP A 41 7.47 -7.47 -5.30
C ASP A 41 7.57 -6.05 -4.71
N VAL A 42 6.43 -5.52 -4.28
CA VAL A 42 6.31 -4.23 -3.61
C VAL A 42 5.78 -4.45 -2.20
N ASP A 43 6.64 -4.25 -1.20
CA ASP A 43 6.30 -4.39 0.22
C ASP A 43 5.85 -3.05 0.81
N ILE A 44 4.69 -3.04 1.48
CA ILE A 44 4.13 -1.82 2.10
C ILE A 44 3.66 -2.13 3.52
N LEU A 45 4.10 -1.30 4.47
CA LEU A 45 3.58 -1.30 5.84
C LEU A 45 2.62 -0.11 6.02
N ILE A 46 1.44 -0.37 6.57
CA ILE A 46 0.45 0.67 6.89
C ILE A 46 0.23 0.70 8.40
N LEU A 47 0.59 1.81 9.03
CA LEU A 47 0.34 2.04 10.45
C LEU A 47 -0.98 2.78 10.63
N VAL A 48 -1.79 2.30 11.58
CA VAL A 48 -3.09 2.89 11.93
C VAL A 48 -3.19 3.08 13.44
N ASP A 49 -3.78 4.18 13.87
CA ASP A 49 -4.05 4.40 15.29
C ASP A 49 -5.05 3.36 15.81
N LYS A 50 -4.68 2.72 16.93
CA LYS A 50 -5.44 1.69 17.66
C LYS A 50 -6.85 2.16 18.04
N LYS A 51 -7.10 3.47 18.18
CA LYS A 51 -8.42 4.03 18.51
C LYS A 51 -9.46 3.82 17.41
N ARG A 52 -9.06 3.56 16.16
CA ARG A 52 -9.99 3.16 15.11
C ARG A 52 -10.28 1.67 15.20
N LYS A 53 -11.58 1.32 15.21
CA LYS A 53 -12.06 -0.08 15.21
C LYS A 53 -11.37 -0.85 14.08
N LYS A 54 -10.33 -1.65 14.42
CA LYS A 54 -9.52 -2.48 13.49
C LYS A 54 -10.39 -3.07 12.38
N ARG A 55 -11.56 -3.59 12.74
CA ARG A 55 -12.49 -4.25 11.84
C ARG A 55 -13.05 -3.38 10.71
N LYS A 56 -13.34 -2.08 10.95
CA LYS A 56 -13.82 -1.17 9.89
C LYS A 56 -12.69 -0.85 8.91
N PHE A 57 -11.47 -0.63 9.42
CA PHE A 57 -10.28 -0.43 8.61
C PHE A 57 -9.98 -1.64 7.73
N TRP A 58 -9.90 -2.84 8.31
CA TRP A 58 -9.65 -4.06 7.56
C TRP A 58 -10.69 -4.29 6.47
N ARG A 59 -11.99 -4.09 6.75
CA ARG A 59 -13.03 -4.19 5.71
C ARG A 59 -12.81 -3.19 4.58
N SER A 60 -12.44 -1.95 4.89
CA SER A 60 -12.18 -0.94 3.86
C SER A 60 -10.92 -1.22 3.04
N VAL A 61 -9.84 -1.70 3.67
CA VAL A 61 -8.60 -2.07 2.97
C VAL A 61 -8.78 -3.33 2.13
N PHE A 62 -9.38 -4.40 2.66
CA PHE A 62 -9.68 -5.61 1.88
C PHE A 62 -10.68 -5.36 0.76
N SER A 63 -11.59 -4.39 0.91
CA SER A 63 -12.52 -4.00 -0.17
C SER A 63 -11.86 -3.18 -1.28
N LEU A 64 -10.62 -2.72 -1.08
CA LEU A 64 -9.80 -2.26 -2.18
C LEU A 64 -9.50 -3.50 -3.02
N ASN A 65 -10.33 -3.74 -4.04
CA ASN A 65 -10.00 -4.61 -5.16
C ASN A 65 -8.76 -4.01 -5.84
N LEU A 66 -7.58 -4.26 -5.27
CA LEU A 66 -6.31 -4.12 -5.94
C LEU A 66 -6.28 -5.29 -6.90
N ASN A 67 -6.64 -5.04 -8.16
CA ASN A 67 -6.19 -5.87 -9.28
C ASN A 67 -4.65 -5.74 -9.41
N MET A 68 -3.91 -6.10 -8.35
CA MET A 68 -2.56 -6.62 -8.45
C MET A 68 -2.75 -8.10 -8.77
N ILE A 69 -3.11 -8.37 -10.02
CA ILE A 69 -3.03 -9.71 -10.56
C ILE A 69 -1.54 -10.07 -10.44
N PHE A 70 -1.27 -11.04 -9.56
CA PHE A 70 -0.06 -11.83 -9.57
C PHE A 70 0.15 -12.28 -11.02
N LEU A 71 1.18 -11.72 -11.65
CA LEU A 71 1.73 -12.13 -12.94
C LEU A 71 3.18 -12.49 -12.68
#